data_AF-A0ABD0MP16-F1
#
_entry.id   AF-A0ABD0MP16-F1
#
_cell.length_a   1.000
_cell.length_b   1.000
_cell.length_c   1.000
_cell.angle_alpha   90.00
_cell.angle_beta   90.00
_cell.angle_gamma   90.00
#
_symmetry.space_group_name_H-M   'P 1'
#
loop_
_entity.id
_entity.type
_entity.pdbx_description
1 polymer ?
#
loop_
_entity_poly.entity_id
_entity_poly.type
_entity_poly.pdbx_seq_one_letter_code
_entity_poly.pdbx_strand_id
1 'polypeptide(L)'
;IRLVGGSRCSGRLEVPHGNTWHTVCDAAFDQQDAEVVCRELDCGAPVQVLGAAAFGKGDVQMWTQEIQCRGNEYQFALCPTSPSQFCSNDNHVSIVCAETVRLVGANSHCAGRVEVLHDGQWGTVNDLSWDLPDAAVVCKEMGCGKALSAPKSAHFGEGTGKVWISNLQCTGSESTLTNCRYNGWDIEANHTEDAGVVCS
;
A
#
# COMPACT_ATOMS: atom_id res chain seq x y z
N ILE A 1 -13.37 2.08 -3.20
CA ILE A 1 -13.28 0.84 -2.36
C ILE A 1 -12.40 1.08 -1.13
N ARG A 2 -12.29 0.15 -0.17
CA ARG A 2 -11.30 0.21 0.93
C ARG A 2 -10.83 -1.17 1.41
N LEU A 3 -9.64 -1.22 2.01
CA LEU A 3 -9.11 -2.39 2.72
C LEU A 3 -9.17 -2.17 4.23
N VAL A 4 -9.60 -3.17 4.99
CA VAL A 4 -9.82 -3.06 6.44
C VAL A 4 -9.13 -4.21 7.19
N GLY A 5 -8.59 -3.91 8.37
CA GLY A 5 -7.98 -4.90 9.26
C GLY A 5 -6.49 -5.17 9.02
N GLY A 6 -5.90 -4.58 7.99
CA GLY A 6 -4.47 -4.58 7.71
C GLY A 6 -3.91 -3.15 7.55
N SER A 7 -3.08 -2.94 6.53
CA SER A 7 -2.55 -1.61 6.14
C SER A 7 -3.45 -0.90 5.13
N ARG A 8 -3.00 0.22 4.57
CA ARG A 8 -3.73 0.87 3.46
C ARG A 8 -3.76 0.02 2.17
N CYS A 9 -2.79 -0.89 2.01
CA CYS A 9 -2.59 -1.74 0.82
C CYS A 9 -2.76 -3.23 1.15
N SER A 10 -3.21 -3.56 2.35
CA SER A 10 -3.52 -4.93 2.74
C SER A 10 -4.73 -5.00 3.65
N GLY A 11 -5.62 -5.96 3.44
CA GLY A 11 -6.76 -6.16 4.31
C GLY A 11 -7.96 -6.77 3.62
N ARG A 12 -9.07 -6.87 4.34
CA ARG A 12 -10.37 -7.30 3.82
C ARG A 12 -10.93 -6.25 2.87
N LEU A 13 -11.37 -6.68 1.68
CA LEU A 13 -12.00 -5.78 0.72
C LEU A 13 -13.42 -5.41 1.16
N GLU A 14 -13.67 -4.09 1.26
CA GLU A 14 -15.00 -3.54 1.45
C GLU A 14 -15.37 -2.58 0.31
N VAL A 15 -16.56 -2.77 -0.25
CA VAL A 15 -17.09 -2.05 -1.41
C VAL A 15 -18.33 -1.25 -1.02
N PRO A 16 -18.48 0.00 -1.50
CA PRO A 16 -19.67 0.79 -1.18
C PRO A 16 -20.87 0.32 -2.01
N HIS A 17 -22.01 0.11 -1.34
CA HIS A 17 -23.30 -0.18 -1.98
C HIS A 17 -24.42 0.64 -1.30
N GLY A 18 -24.97 1.61 -2.02
CA GLY A 18 -25.89 2.58 -1.44
C GLY A 18 -25.24 3.34 -0.28
N ASN A 19 -25.86 3.30 0.91
CA ASN A 19 -25.33 3.92 2.13
C ASN A 19 -24.57 2.93 3.04
N THR A 20 -24.28 1.72 2.54
CA THR A 20 -23.67 0.64 3.34
C THR A 20 -22.40 0.13 2.70
N TRP A 21 -21.52 -0.45 3.52
CA TRP A 21 -20.33 -1.16 3.06
C TRP A 21 -20.61 -2.65 3.01
N HIS A 22 -20.11 -3.31 1.97
CA HIS A 22 -20.27 -4.73 1.76
C HIS A 22 -18.91 -5.41 1.66
N THR A 23 -18.78 -6.62 2.18
CA THR A 23 -17.61 -7.47 1.97
C THR A 23 -17.76 -8.24 0.68
N VAL A 24 -16.64 -8.58 0.05
CA VAL A 24 -16.63 -9.41 -1.15
C VAL A 24 -16.27 -10.85 -0.80
N CYS A 25 -16.93 -11.79 -1.45
CA CYS A 25 -16.75 -13.22 -1.26
C CYS A 25 -15.51 -13.72 -2.00
N ASP A 26 -14.70 -14.58 -1.38
CA ASP A 26 -13.47 -15.13 -1.97
C ASP A 26 -13.72 -16.03 -3.19
N ALA A 27 -14.86 -16.72 -3.25
CA ALA A 27 -15.28 -17.52 -4.41
C ALA A 27 -15.72 -16.66 -5.61
N ALA A 28 -15.95 -15.36 -5.39
CA ALA A 28 -16.48 -14.40 -6.35
C ALA A 28 -15.45 -13.32 -6.74
N PHE A 29 -14.18 -13.56 -6.41
CA PHE A 29 -13.10 -12.60 -6.56
C PHE A 29 -11.82 -13.31 -7.00
N ASP A 30 -11.23 -12.87 -8.11
CA ASP A 30 -10.03 -13.46 -8.68
C ASP A 30 -8.82 -12.51 -8.70
N GLN A 31 -7.75 -12.93 -9.37
CA GLN A 31 -6.53 -12.15 -9.51
C GLN A 31 -6.73 -10.88 -10.36
N GLN A 32 -7.57 -10.93 -11.39
CA GLN A 32 -7.86 -9.78 -12.27
C GLN A 32 -8.67 -8.72 -11.52
N ASP A 33 -9.58 -9.14 -10.65
CA ASP A 33 -10.28 -8.24 -9.75
C ASP A 33 -9.29 -7.55 -8.78
N ALA A 34 -8.33 -8.31 -8.26
CA ALA A 34 -7.27 -7.79 -7.40
C ALA A 34 -6.39 -6.75 -8.10
N GLU A 35 -6.11 -6.90 -9.40
CA GLU A 35 -5.37 -5.92 -10.19
C GLU A 35 -6.08 -4.56 -10.23
N VAL A 36 -7.39 -4.57 -10.42
CA VAL A 36 -8.19 -3.34 -10.42
C VAL A 36 -8.23 -2.72 -9.02
N VAL A 37 -8.40 -3.53 -7.96
CA VAL A 37 -8.41 -3.04 -6.58
C VAL A 37 -7.08 -2.39 -6.21
N CYS A 38 -5.96 -3.09 -6.40
CA CYS A 38 -4.64 -2.60 -6.01
C CYS A 38 -4.24 -1.36 -6.84
N ARG A 39 -4.66 -1.29 -8.11
CA ARG A 39 -4.47 -0.10 -8.94
C ARG A 39 -5.32 1.08 -8.48
N GLU A 40 -6.62 0.88 -8.23
CA GLU A 40 -7.51 1.97 -7.76
C GLU A 40 -7.03 2.56 -6.43
N LEU A 41 -6.42 1.73 -5.57
CA LEU A 41 -5.86 2.13 -4.29
C LEU A 41 -4.44 2.71 -4.37
N ASP A 42 -3.83 2.77 -5.56
CA ASP A 42 -2.43 3.21 -5.75
C ASP A 42 -1.45 2.40 -4.89
N CYS A 43 -1.64 1.09 -4.88
CA CYS A 43 -0.93 0.12 -4.05
C CYS A 43 -0.13 -0.90 -4.88
N GLY A 44 0.23 -0.55 -6.11
CA GLY A 44 0.98 -1.43 -7.00
C GLY A 44 0.18 -2.66 -7.47
N ALA A 45 0.90 -3.74 -7.77
CA ALA A 45 0.31 -5.00 -8.24
C ALA A 45 -0.17 -5.88 -7.07
N PRO A 46 -1.21 -6.72 -7.25
CA PRO A 46 -1.63 -7.70 -6.24
C PRO A 46 -0.53 -8.75 -5.99
N VAL A 47 -0.15 -8.93 -4.72
CA VAL A 47 0.84 -9.92 -4.27
C VAL A 47 0.15 -11.19 -3.81
N GLN A 48 -0.94 -11.06 -3.04
CA GLN A 48 -1.73 -12.20 -2.55
C GLN A 48 -3.22 -11.87 -2.52
N VAL A 49 -4.04 -12.84 -2.92
CA VAL A 49 -5.48 -12.89 -2.68
C VAL A 49 -5.74 -14.01 -1.69
N LEU A 50 -6.28 -13.65 -0.51
CA LEU A 50 -6.46 -14.53 0.63
C LEU A 50 -7.96 -14.71 0.92
N GLY A 51 -8.39 -15.95 1.17
CA GLY A 51 -9.74 -16.26 1.63
C GLY A 51 -9.86 -16.33 3.16
N ALA A 52 -11.02 -16.81 3.63
CA ALA A 52 -11.26 -17.22 5.02
C ALA A 52 -10.99 -16.15 6.12
N ALA A 53 -11.25 -14.87 5.84
CA ALA A 53 -11.20 -13.79 6.83
C ALA A 53 -9.82 -13.60 7.49
N ALA A 54 -8.73 -13.67 6.70
CA ALA A 54 -7.35 -13.44 7.17
C ALA A 54 -7.14 -12.14 7.96
N PHE A 55 -7.97 -11.10 7.72
CA PHE A 55 -7.96 -9.83 8.46
C PHE A 55 -9.26 -9.60 9.29
N GLY A 56 -9.84 -10.69 9.80
CA GLY A 56 -11.01 -10.69 10.68
C GLY A 56 -12.36 -10.73 9.96
N LYS A 57 -13.40 -11.18 10.68
CA LYS A 57 -14.80 -11.15 10.22
C LYS A 57 -15.31 -9.71 10.34
N GLY A 58 -15.61 -9.06 9.23
CA GLY A 58 -16.30 -7.78 9.24
C GLY A 58 -17.79 -7.99 9.53
N ASP A 59 -18.38 -7.18 10.42
CA ASP A 59 -19.83 -7.14 10.71
C ASP A 59 -20.63 -6.46 9.58
N VAL A 60 -20.26 -6.69 8.33
CA VAL A 60 -20.78 -5.99 7.15
C VAL A 60 -21.51 -6.96 6.23
N GLN A 61 -22.48 -6.43 5.46
CA GLN A 61 -23.28 -7.23 4.52
C GLN A 61 -22.40 -7.80 3.41
N MET A 62 -22.82 -8.92 2.82
CA MET A 62 -22.05 -9.59 1.78
C MET A 62 -22.52 -9.15 0.39
N TRP A 63 -21.56 -8.79 -0.46
CA TRP A 63 -21.81 -8.54 -1.87
C TRP A 63 -22.20 -9.86 -2.57
N THR A 64 -23.32 -9.86 -3.27
CA THR A 64 -23.98 -11.08 -3.79
C THR A 64 -23.76 -11.31 -5.28
N GLN A 65 -22.96 -10.48 -5.94
CA GLN A 65 -22.66 -10.61 -7.36
C GLN A 65 -21.20 -11.03 -7.55
N GLU A 66 -20.95 -11.88 -8.53
CA GLU A 66 -19.61 -12.23 -8.97
C GLU A 66 -19.01 -11.03 -9.68
N ILE A 67 -17.75 -10.74 -9.37
CA ILE A 67 -17.02 -9.61 -9.95
C ILE A 67 -16.12 -10.22 -11.02
N GLN A 68 -16.15 -9.62 -12.21
CA GLN A 68 -15.51 -10.20 -13.40
C GLN A 68 -14.74 -9.10 -14.13
N CYS A 69 -13.82 -8.46 -13.40
CA CYS A 69 -12.91 -7.49 -13.99
C CYS A 69 -12.06 -8.16 -15.09
N ARG A 70 -11.73 -7.41 -16.12
CA ARG A 70 -10.73 -7.76 -17.14
C ARG A 70 -9.30 -7.45 -16.68
N GLY A 71 -9.15 -6.69 -15.60
CA GLY A 71 -7.87 -6.23 -15.04
C GLY A 71 -7.45 -4.83 -15.51
N ASN A 72 -8.15 -4.22 -16.46
CA ASN A 72 -7.81 -2.92 -17.04
C ASN A 72 -8.84 -1.81 -16.74
N GLU A 73 -9.85 -2.09 -15.93
CA GLU A 73 -10.84 -1.13 -15.48
C GLU A 73 -10.22 -0.02 -14.62
N TYR A 74 -10.52 1.25 -14.93
CA TYR A 74 -9.96 2.36 -14.15
C TYR A 74 -10.55 2.47 -12.73
N GLN A 75 -11.76 1.92 -12.53
CA GLN A 75 -12.42 1.85 -11.23
C GLN A 75 -13.08 0.48 -11.09
N PHE A 76 -13.03 -0.07 -9.89
CA PHE A 76 -13.63 -1.33 -9.50
C PHE A 76 -15.14 -1.36 -9.75
N ALA A 77 -15.82 -0.22 -9.57
CA ALA A 77 -17.24 -0.09 -9.85
C ALA A 77 -17.62 -0.27 -11.34
N LEU A 78 -16.64 -0.24 -12.25
CA LEU A 78 -16.84 -0.45 -13.69
C LEU A 78 -16.64 -1.91 -14.10
N CYS A 79 -16.22 -2.77 -13.18
CA CYS A 79 -16.10 -4.19 -13.48
C CYS A 79 -17.48 -4.79 -13.73
N PRO A 80 -17.64 -5.59 -14.81
CA PRO A 80 -18.83 -6.37 -15.02
C PRO A 80 -19.15 -7.24 -13.81
N THR A 81 -20.44 -7.39 -13.52
CA THR A 81 -20.91 -8.28 -12.47
C THR A 81 -21.94 -9.26 -13.01
N SER A 82 -21.98 -10.44 -12.41
CA SER A 82 -23.00 -11.45 -12.70
C SER A 82 -23.64 -11.99 -11.41
N PRO A 83 -24.87 -12.51 -11.44
CA PRO A 83 -25.49 -13.08 -10.23
C PRO A 83 -24.66 -14.27 -9.72
N SER A 84 -24.13 -14.17 -8.48
CA SER A 84 -23.41 -15.26 -7.82
C SER A 84 -24.36 -16.05 -6.93
N GLN A 85 -24.15 -17.37 -6.79
CA GLN A 85 -25.13 -18.25 -6.14
C GLN A 85 -24.72 -18.84 -4.79
N PHE A 86 -23.46 -18.73 -4.34
CA PHE A 86 -23.06 -19.35 -3.05
C PHE A 86 -21.95 -18.59 -2.33
N CYS A 87 -22.33 -17.73 -1.40
CA CYS A 87 -21.39 -17.13 -0.46
C CYS A 87 -21.92 -17.22 0.99
N SER A 88 -21.01 -17.49 1.92
CA SER A 88 -21.29 -17.50 3.35
C SER A 88 -20.46 -16.41 4.02
N ASN A 89 -20.96 -15.81 5.11
CA ASN A 89 -20.30 -14.69 5.83
C ASN A 89 -18.89 -14.98 6.35
N ASP A 90 -18.40 -16.22 6.23
CA ASP A 90 -17.07 -16.64 6.67
C ASP A 90 -16.02 -16.59 5.55
N ASN A 91 -16.46 -16.36 4.31
CA ASN A 91 -15.64 -16.45 3.10
C ASN A 91 -15.32 -15.06 2.52
N HIS A 92 -14.85 -14.13 3.35
CA HIS A 92 -14.47 -12.81 2.86
C HIS A 92 -13.09 -12.82 2.22
N VAL A 93 -12.99 -12.15 1.07
CA VAL A 93 -11.71 -11.93 0.40
C VAL A 93 -10.91 -10.85 1.11
N SER A 94 -9.63 -11.13 1.26
CA SER A 94 -8.61 -10.17 1.67
C SER A 94 -7.54 -10.09 0.62
N ILE A 95 -6.97 -8.91 0.44
CA ILE A 95 -6.02 -8.61 -0.62
C ILE A 95 -4.78 -8.04 0.03
N VAL A 96 -3.62 -8.47 -0.45
CA VAL A 96 -2.33 -7.86 -0.16
C VAL A 96 -1.78 -7.36 -1.47
N CYS A 97 -1.69 -6.05 -1.62
CA CYS A 97 -1.07 -5.40 -2.75
C CYS A 97 0.42 -5.18 -2.48
N ALA A 98 1.17 -4.87 -3.54
CA ALA A 98 2.59 -4.56 -3.46
C ALA A 98 2.74 -3.19 -2.80
N GLU A 99 2.88 -3.18 -1.48
CA GLU A 99 3.33 -1.98 -0.77
C GLU A 99 4.62 -1.47 -1.42
N THR A 100 4.55 -0.25 -1.92
CA THR A 100 5.67 0.44 -2.56
C THR A 100 6.67 0.95 -1.54
N VAL A 101 6.25 1.12 -0.28
CA VAL A 101 7.07 1.64 0.82
C VAL A 101 6.88 0.79 2.07
N ARG A 102 7.97 0.54 2.80
CA ARG A 102 7.96 -0.05 4.15
C ARG A 102 8.92 0.67 5.08
N LEU A 103 8.69 0.55 6.39
CA LEU A 103 9.56 1.09 7.44
C LEU A 103 10.28 -0.03 8.19
N VAL A 104 11.61 0.07 8.30
CA VAL A 104 12.47 -0.97 8.89
C VAL A 104 13.36 -0.40 9.99
N GLY A 105 13.74 -1.20 10.98
CA GLY A 105 14.74 -0.82 11.99
C GLY A 105 14.17 -0.12 13.23
N ALA A 106 12.85 -0.12 13.41
CA ALA A 106 12.19 0.30 14.64
C ALA A 106 11.15 -0.73 15.11
N ASN A 107 10.80 -0.66 16.39
CA ASN A 107 9.72 -1.47 16.99
C ASN A 107 8.33 -0.84 16.77
N SER A 108 8.10 -0.21 15.61
CA SER A 108 6.84 0.44 15.26
C SER A 108 6.65 0.41 13.75
N HIS A 109 5.40 0.28 13.29
CA HIS A 109 5.04 0.40 11.88
C HIS A 109 5.03 1.87 11.38
N CYS A 110 5.16 2.83 12.31
CA CYS A 110 5.11 4.27 12.06
C CYS A 110 6.46 4.97 12.29
N ALA A 111 7.54 4.20 12.40
CA ALA A 111 8.90 4.74 12.46
C ALA A 111 9.88 3.75 11.81
N GLY A 112 10.96 4.27 11.22
CA GLY A 112 12.02 3.42 10.66
C GLY A 112 12.73 4.04 9.48
N ARG A 113 13.74 3.34 8.98
CA ARG A 113 14.36 3.56 7.67
C ARG A 113 13.33 3.33 6.58
N VAL A 114 13.30 4.24 5.61
CA VAL A 114 12.39 4.17 4.46
C VAL A 114 12.99 3.25 3.40
N GLU A 115 12.26 2.20 3.05
CA GLU A 115 12.60 1.30 1.95
C GLU A 115 11.49 1.28 0.91
N VAL A 116 11.86 1.25 -0.36
CA VAL A 116 10.97 1.29 -1.53
C VAL A 116 11.09 -0.01 -2.31
N LEU A 117 9.97 -0.54 -2.79
CA LEU A 117 9.93 -1.68 -3.69
C LEU A 117 9.97 -1.18 -5.15
N HIS A 118 11.03 -1.52 -5.88
CA HIS A 118 11.17 -1.22 -7.29
C HIS A 118 11.79 -2.43 -8.02
N ASP A 119 11.28 -2.76 -9.21
CA ASP A 119 11.71 -3.94 -9.99
C ASP A 119 11.79 -5.25 -9.18
N GLY A 120 10.82 -5.44 -8.28
CA GLY A 120 10.71 -6.64 -7.44
C GLY A 120 11.75 -6.74 -6.33
N GLN A 121 12.52 -5.68 -6.07
CA GLN A 121 13.56 -5.64 -5.05
C GLN A 121 13.38 -4.44 -4.11
N TRP A 122 13.58 -4.69 -2.82
CA TRP A 122 13.60 -3.63 -1.81
C TRP A 122 14.94 -2.90 -1.84
N GLY A 123 14.90 -1.59 -1.73
CA GLY A 123 16.08 -0.73 -1.62
C GLY A 123 15.78 0.52 -0.82
N THR A 124 16.81 1.25 -0.43
CA THR A 124 16.69 2.38 0.50
C THR A 124 16.52 3.71 -0.21
N VAL A 125 16.20 4.74 0.57
CA VAL A 125 16.16 6.14 0.13
C VAL A 125 17.35 6.86 0.74
N ASN A 126 18.13 7.58 -0.06
CA ASN A 126 19.24 8.40 0.41
C ASN A 126 18.74 9.76 0.94
N ASP A 127 19.40 10.29 1.97
CA ASP A 127 18.98 11.46 2.74
C ASP A 127 19.34 12.82 2.11
N LEU A 128 19.90 12.82 0.90
CA LEU A 128 20.15 14.03 0.12
C LEU A 128 18.83 14.75 -0.12
N SER A 129 18.75 16.00 0.32
CA SER A 129 17.53 16.83 0.33
C SER A 129 16.36 16.30 1.16
N TRP A 130 16.49 15.15 1.84
CA TRP A 130 15.42 14.57 2.66
C TRP A 130 14.91 15.53 3.72
N ASP A 131 13.62 15.80 3.75
CA ASP A 131 13.03 16.76 4.67
C ASP A 131 11.64 16.35 5.22
N LEU A 132 11.03 17.26 6.00
CA LEU A 132 9.73 17.01 6.60
C LEU A 132 8.60 16.83 5.59
N PRO A 133 8.51 17.61 4.50
CA PRO A 133 7.62 17.31 3.37
C PRO A 133 7.75 15.88 2.83
N ASP A 134 8.97 15.39 2.61
CA ASP A 134 9.17 14.01 2.14
C ASP A 134 8.66 12.98 3.15
N ALA A 135 9.04 13.15 4.42
CA ALA A 135 8.56 12.34 5.53
C ALA A 135 7.02 12.38 5.68
N ALA A 136 6.39 13.53 5.41
CA ALA A 136 4.95 13.69 5.49
C ALA A 136 4.22 12.84 4.45
N VAL A 137 4.78 12.73 3.23
CA VAL A 137 4.26 11.83 2.20
C VAL A 137 4.37 10.38 2.65
N VAL A 138 5.51 9.96 3.20
CA VAL A 138 5.68 8.59 3.74
C VAL A 138 4.71 8.30 4.88
N CYS A 139 4.56 9.19 5.86
CA CYS A 139 3.62 8.97 6.97
C CYS A 139 2.17 8.86 6.51
N LYS A 140 1.79 9.65 5.50
CA LYS A 140 0.48 9.57 4.86
C LYS A 140 0.32 8.26 4.09
N GLU A 141 1.35 7.84 3.35
CA GLU A 141 1.40 6.58 2.61
C GLU A 141 1.31 5.37 3.56
N MET A 142 1.93 5.43 4.73
CA MET A 142 1.85 4.38 5.75
C MET A 142 0.57 4.43 6.60
N GLY A 143 -0.27 5.46 6.43
CA GLY A 143 -1.49 5.63 7.24
C GLY A 143 -1.23 6.00 8.72
N CYS A 144 -0.04 6.52 9.02
CA CYS A 144 0.45 6.82 10.37
C CYS A 144 0.24 8.29 10.79
N GLY A 145 -0.63 9.02 10.10
CA GLY A 145 -0.89 10.43 10.42
C GLY A 145 0.22 11.37 9.96
N LYS A 146 0.68 12.27 10.84
CA LYS A 146 1.60 13.37 10.47
C LYS A 146 3.06 12.97 10.70
N ALA A 147 3.96 13.48 9.87
CA ALA A 147 5.39 13.40 10.14
C ALA A 147 5.78 14.23 11.36
N LEU A 148 6.46 13.59 12.31
CA LEU A 148 7.06 14.23 13.47
C LEU A 148 8.53 14.57 13.21
N SER A 149 9.23 13.74 12.45
CA SER A 149 10.62 14.00 12.05
C SER A 149 11.02 13.25 10.78
N ALA A 150 12.07 13.74 10.13
CA ALA A 150 12.73 13.16 8.98
C ALA A 150 14.20 12.82 9.30
N PRO A 151 14.47 11.75 10.09
CA PRO A 151 15.84 11.36 10.42
C PRO A 151 16.70 11.09 9.19
N LYS A 152 17.99 11.40 9.33
CA LYS A 152 19.03 11.25 8.31
C LYS A 152 20.14 10.33 8.83
N SER A 153 21.09 10.03 7.97
CA SER A 153 22.36 9.40 8.30
C SER A 153 22.19 8.04 8.96
N ALA A 154 21.33 7.20 8.38
CA ALA A 154 21.07 5.83 8.83
C ALA A 154 20.67 5.73 10.31
N HIS A 155 19.85 6.67 10.80
CA HIS A 155 19.44 6.72 12.21
C HIS A 155 18.84 5.41 12.74
N PHE A 156 18.12 4.67 11.88
CA PHE A 156 17.52 3.36 12.19
C PHE A 156 18.41 2.18 11.79
N GLY A 157 19.70 2.44 11.57
CA GLY A 157 20.66 1.51 10.99
C GLY A 157 20.70 1.58 9.48
N GLU A 158 21.84 1.16 8.93
CA GLU A 158 22.08 1.04 7.50
C GLU A 158 21.21 -0.07 6.89
N GLY A 159 20.70 0.17 5.68
CA GLY A 159 20.13 -0.86 4.85
C GLY A 159 21.20 -1.64 4.11
N THR A 160 20.75 -2.45 3.15
CA THR A 160 21.63 -3.27 2.32
C THR A 160 21.08 -3.34 0.91
N GLY A 161 21.97 -3.49 -0.07
CA GLY A 161 21.57 -3.71 -1.46
C GLY A 161 21.50 -2.42 -2.25
N LYS A 162 20.36 -2.16 -2.88
CA LYS A 162 20.15 -1.00 -3.76
C LYS A 162 19.76 0.24 -2.96
N VAL A 163 20.24 1.40 -3.39
CA VAL A 163 19.66 2.70 -3.02
C VAL A 163 18.83 3.16 -4.21
N TRP A 164 17.51 3.16 -4.05
CA TRP A 164 16.61 3.38 -5.18
C TRP A 164 16.44 4.84 -5.53
N ILE A 165 16.30 5.71 -4.52
CA ILE A 165 15.91 7.10 -4.71
C ILE A 165 16.86 8.00 -3.91
N SER A 166 17.21 9.15 -4.49
CA SER A 166 17.94 10.24 -3.84
C SER A 166 17.39 11.58 -4.32
N ASN A 167 17.63 12.65 -3.55
CA ASN A 167 17.19 14.01 -3.86
C ASN A 167 15.67 14.10 -4.07
N LEU A 168 14.91 13.53 -3.13
CA LEU A 168 13.46 13.71 -3.08
C LEU A 168 13.12 15.17 -2.78
N GLN A 169 12.10 15.65 -3.47
CA GLN A 169 11.63 17.03 -3.41
C GLN A 169 10.11 17.02 -3.39
N CYS A 170 9.53 16.36 -2.39
CA CYS A 170 8.09 16.36 -2.18
C CYS A 170 7.61 17.76 -1.78
N THR A 171 6.38 18.09 -2.19
CA THR A 171 5.64 19.25 -1.67
C THR A 171 4.92 18.93 -0.36
N GLY A 172 4.79 17.66 -0.02
CA GLY A 172 4.02 17.14 1.12
C GLY A 172 2.55 16.86 0.78
N SER A 173 2.14 17.11 -0.46
CA SER A 173 0.75 16.93 -0.91
C SER A 173 0.52 15.62 -1.66
N GLU A 174 1.61 14.98 -2.09
CA GLU A 174 1.63 13.76 -2.88
C GLU A 174 0.92 12.59 -2.16
N SER A 175 0.43 11.63 -2.94
CA SER A 175 -0.21 10.41 -2.42
C SER A 175 0.79 9.34 -2.01
N THR A 176 1.93 9.28 -2.72
CA THR A 176 2.99 8.29 -2.58
C THR A 176 4.35 8.92 -2.81
N LEU A 177 5.40 8.33 -2.24
CA LEU A 177 6.76 8.84 -2.33
C LEU A 177 7.27 8.89 -3.78
N THR A 178 6.83 7.95 -4.62
CA THR A 178 7.21 7.86 -6.04
C THR A 178 6.54 8.92 -6.92
N ASN A 179 5.55 9.66 -6.40
CA ASN A 179 4.90 10.78 -7.10
C ASN A 179 5.62 12.11 -6.85
N CYS A 180 6.59 12.15 -5.94
CA CYS A 180 7.44 13.30 -5.74
C CYS A 180 8.46 13.45 -6.88
N ARG A 181 9.08 14.62 -6.97
CA ARG A 181 10.21 14.82 -7.89
C ARG A 181 11.49 14.24 -7.27
N TYR A 182 12.26 13.48 -8.04
CA TYR A 182 13.57 12.93 -7.67
C TYR A 182 14.45 12.72 -8.92
N ASN A 183 15.71 12.33 -8.75
CA ASN A 183 16.72 12.27 -9.82
C ASN A 183 16.64 11.01 -10.73
N GLY A 184 15.67 10.12 -10.50
CA GLY A 184 15.57 8.82 -11.15
C GLY A 184 15.84 7.65 -10.20
N TRP A 185 15.80 6.44 -10.74
CA TRP A 185 15.99 5.18 -10.02
C TRP A 185 17.46 4.72 -10.04
N ASP A 186 17.81 3.87 -9.06
CA ASP A 186 19.11 3.17 -8.97
C ASP A 186 20.29 4.14 -8.85
N ILE A 187 20.41 4.76 -7.67
CA ILE A 187 21.43 5.75 -7.37
C ILE A 187 22.66 5.08 -6.77
N GLU A 188 23.84 5.42 -7.27
CA GLU A 188 25.10 5.05 -6.61
C GLU A 188 25.29 5.90 -5.35
N ALA A 189 24.90 5.36 -4.20
CA ALA A 189 25.05 6.01 -2.89
C ALA A 189 25.42 4.99 -1.79
N ASN A 190 25.87 5.49 -0.65
CA ASN A 190 26.20 4.67 0.52
C ASN A 190 25.02 4.61 1.50
N HIS A 191 24.87 3.48 2.20
CA HIS A 191 23.82 3.27 3.19
C HIS A 191 24.00 4.08 4.47
N THR A 192 25.18 4.67 4.71
CA THR A 192 25.39 5.62 5.82
C THR A 192 24.49 6.84 5.75
N GLU A 193 23.90 7.11 4.59
CA GLU A 193 23.00 8.23 4.31
C GLU A 193 21.55 7.77 4.13
N ASP A 194 21.17 6.59 4.63
CA ASP A 194 19.80 6.13 4.50
C ASP A 194 18.83 7.01 5.31
N ALA A 195 17.76 7.42 4.65
CA ALA A 195 16.70 8.25 5.19
C ALA A 195 15.74 7.44 6.07
N GLY A 196 15.23 8.09 7.13
CA GLY A 196 14.22 7.53 8.01
C GLY A 196 13.05 8.48 8.22
N VAL A 197 12.02 7.97 8.89
CA VAL A 197 10.84 8.73 9.29
C VAL A 197 10.38 8.37 10.69
N VAL A 198 9.75 9.33 11.37
CA VAL A 198 8.91 9.08 12.56
C VAL A 198 7.59 9.79 12.37
N CYS A 199 6.49 9.05 12.49
CA CYS A 199 5.12 9.53 12.38
C CYS A 199 4.42 9.58 13.75
N SER A 200 3.21 10.15 13.78
CA SER A 200 2.36 10.30 14.98
C SER A 200 1.71 9.03 15.49
#